data_AF-A0A3R7Z5E6-F1
#
_entry.id   AF-A0A3R7Z5E6-F1
#
_cell.length_a   1.000
_cell.length_b   1.000
_cell.length_c   1.000
_cell.angle_alpha   90.00
_cell.angle_beta   90.00
_cell.angle_gamma   90.00
#
_symmetry.space_group_name_H-M   'P 1'
#
loop_
_entity.id
_entity.type
_entity.pdbx_description
1 polymer ?
#
loop_
_entity_poly.entity_id
_entity_poly.type
_entity_poly.pdbx_seq_one_letter_code
_entity_poly.pdbx_strand_id
1 'polypeptide(L)'
;MFNDIKQRVAFHMFGLQRKFTPSQFEGGSLYALHKHNAKYNRMPLFSHRGSDCFVACYTASGLLKLKCRLSLWRCLDRIERDDDLCVRLCETNHKDCLSRLDGTACMTFQPTGPASQCVHRGVNASPWIL
;
A
#
# COMPACT_ATOMS: atom_id res chain seq x y z
N MET A 1 5.29 1.06 20.08
CA MET A 1 3.94 1.65 19.93
C MET A 1 3.98 3.00 20.64
N PHE A 2 4.45 4.05 19.96
CA PHE A 2 4.55 5.39 20.55
C PHE A 2 3.16 6.03 20.49
N ASN A 3 2.55 6.25 21.64
CA ASN A 3 1.13 6.54 21.79
C ASN A 3 0.81 8.01 21.43
N ASP A 4 -0.07 8.20 20.44
CA ASP A 4 -0.62 9.45 19.91
C ASP A 4 -1.41 10.31 20.91
N ILE A 5 -1.50 9.95 22.20
CA ILE A 5 -2.32 10.68 23.18
C ILE A 5 -1.97 12.17 23.24
N LYS A 6 -0.68 12.51 23.21
CA LYS A 6 -0.23 13.91 23.26
C LYS A 6 -0.70 14.70 22.03
N GLN A 7 -0.66 14.08 20.84
CA GLN A 7 -1.16 14.70 19.61
C GLN A 7 -2.69 14.81 19.63
N ARG A 8 -3.41 13.79 20.12
CA ARG A 8 -4.87 13.82 20.25
C ARG A 8 -5.36 14.92 21.19
N VAL A 9 -4.69 15.10 22.33
CA VAL A 9 -5.00 16.18 23.29
C VAL A 9 -4.72 17.54 22.66
N ALA A 10 -3.60 17.71 21.96
CA ALA A 10 -3.28 18.95 21.26
C ALA A 10 -4.33 19.29 20.17
N PHE A 11 -4.71 18.34 19.31
CA PHE A 11 -5.74 18.57 18.30
C PHE A 11 -7.10 18.92 18.90
N HIS A 12 -7.43 18.33 20.06
CA HIS A 12 -8.68 18.61 20.76
C HIS A 12 -8.67 20.00 21.42
N MET A 13 -7.61 20.35 22.15
CA MET A 13 -7.52 21.65 22.84
C MET A 13 -7.38 22.84 21.89
N PHE A 14 -6.66 22.68 20.78
CA PHE A 14 -6.44 23.77 19.82
C PHE A 14 -7.52 23.86 18.73
N GLY A 15 -8.63 23.12 18.86
CA GLY A 15 -9.75 23.20 17.92
C GLY A 15 -9.38 22.81 16.48
N LEU A 16 -8.22 22.19 16.26
CA LEU A 16 -7.76 21.64 14.98
C LEU A 16 -8.48 20.33 14.66
N GLN A 17 -9.80 20.31 14.82
CA GLN A 17 -10.64 19.22 14.38
C GLN A 17 -10.61 19.22 12.85
N ARG A 18 -9.73 18.39 12.28
CA ARG A 18 -9.80 18.05 10.87
C ARG A 18 -11.19 17.46 10.62
N LYS A 19 -12.04 18.20 9.90
CA LYS A 19 -13.28 17.64 9.33
C LYS A 19 -12.85 16.49 8.43
N PHE A 20 -13.00 15.27 8.92
CA PHE A 20 -12.69 14.08 8.15
C PHE A 20 -13.85 13.86 7.19
N THR A 21 -13.75 14.40 5.99
CA THR A 21 -14.64 14.00 4.91
C THR A 21 -14.38 12.52 4.63
N PRO A 22 -15.41 11.66 4.63
CA PRO A 22 -15.25 10.28 4.20
C PRO A 22 -14.76 10.30 2.75
N SER A 23 -13.46 10.10 2.61
CA SER A 23 -12.75 10.00 1.34
C SER A 23 -12.31 8.56 1.23
N GLN A 24 -12.31 8.02 0.01
CA GLN A 24 -11.79 6.68 -0.20
C GLN A 24 -10.32 6.66 0.26
N PHE A 25 -9.93 5.57 0.92
CA PHE A 25 -8.56 5.33 1.33
C PHE A 25 -8.08 4.06 0.65
N GLU A 26 -7.01 4.19 -0.15
CA GLU A 26 -6.36 3.07 -0.82
C GLU A 26 -4.93 2.87 -0.31
N GLY A 27 -4.50 1.61 -0.36
CA GLY A 27 -3.16 1.20 -0.03
C GLY A 27 -2.98 0.63 1.37
N GLY A 28 -1.74 0.37 1.74
CA GLY A 28 -1.36 -0.43 2.90
C GLY A 28 -1.41 -1.94 2.65
N SER A 29 -1.51 -2.39 1.40
CA SER A 29 -1.55 -3.82 1.05
C SER A 29 -0.32 -4.57 1.55
N LEU A 30 0.86 -3.95 1.43
CA LEU A 30 2.12 -4.47 1.96
C LEU A 30 2.03 -4.78 3.47
N TYR A 31 1.40 -3.91 4.23
CA TYR A 31 1.26 -4.09 5.67
C TYR A 31 0.20 -5.13 6.03
N ALA A 32 -0.87 -5.25 5.23
CA ALA A 32 -1.81 -6.34 5.34
C ALA A 32 -1.12 -7.69 5.09
N LEU A 33 -0.24 -7.74 4.09
CA LEU A 33 0.58 -8.90 3.78
C LEU A 33 1.53 -9.27 4.92
N HIS A 34 2.26 -8.29 5.48
CA HIS A 34 3.10 -8.51 6.65
C HIS A 34 2.32 -9.05 7.85
N LYS A 35 1.06 -8.59 8.04
CA LYS A 35 0.19 -9.07 9.11
C LYS A 35 -0.28 -10.50 8.87
N HIS A 36 -0.50 -10.87 7.61
CA HIS A 36 -0.86 -12.22 7.22
C HIS A 36 0.32 -13.20 7.42
N ASN A 37 1.51 -12.82 6.97
CA ASN A 37 2.73 -13.59 7.17
C ASN A 37 3.95 -12.65 7.27
N ALA A 38 4.66 -12.72 8.39
CA ALA A 38 5.80 -11.84 8.65
C ALA A 38 6.99 -12.07 7.70
N LYS A 39 7.07 -13.23 7.02
CA LYS A 39 8.14 -13.55 6.06
C LYS A 39 8.20 -12.57 4.88
N TYR A 40 7.07 -11.94 4.54
CA TYR A 40 7.02 -10.94 3.48
C TYR A 40 7.70 -9.61 3.85
N ASN A 41 8.07 -9.42 5.11
CA ASN A 41 8.83 -8.24 5.52
C ASN A 41 10.31 -8.46 5.27
N ARG A 42 10.85 -7.84 4.22
CA ARG A 42 12.27 -7.95 3.85
C ARG A 42 13.22 -7.36 4.88
N MET A 43 12.78 -6.38 5.67
CA MET A 43 13.61 -5.71 6.66
C MET A 43 12.88 -5.68 8.01
N PRO A 44 12.79 -6.82 8.72
CA PRO A 44 12.00 -6.94 9.95
C PRO A 44 12.50 -6.08 11.10
N LEU A 45 13.78 -5.70 11.06
CA LEU A 45 14.41 -4.84 12.07
C LEU A 45 14.18 -3.34 11.83
N PHE A 46 13.60 -2.97 10.69
CA PHE A 46 13.34 -1.57 10.33
C PHE A 46 11.85 -1.27 10.28
N SER A 47 11.46 -0.10 10.79
CA SER A 47 10.10 0.37 10.64
C SER A 47 9.93 1.06 9.28
N HIS A 48 9.26 0.38 8.35
CA HIS A 48 8.94 0.95 7.03
C HIS A 48 7.94 2.11 7.08
N ARG A 49 7.29 2.35 8.22
CA ARG A 49 6.29 3.41 8.36
C ARG A 49 6.86 4.81 8.09
N GLY A 50 8.16 5.01 8.31
CA GLY A 50 8.86 6.26 7.99
C GLY A 50 9.19 6.43 6.50
N SER A 51 9.10 5.37 5.70
CA SER A 51 9.36 5.39 4.25
C SER A 51 8.10 5.49 3.39
N ASP A 52 6.92 5.42 4.01
CA ASP A 52 5.66 5.53 3.29
C ASP A 52 5.40 6.97 2.83
N CYS A 53 4.81 7.11 1.66
CA CYS A 53 4.35 8.38 1.11
C CYS A 53 2.82 8.43 1.14
N PHE A 54 2.25 9.56 1.59
CA PHE A 54 0.79 9.75 1.62
C PHE A 54 0.40 10.78 0.56
N VAL A 55 -0.41 10.36 -0.40
CA VAL A 55 -0.89 11.20 -1.50
C VAL A 55 -2.36 11.51 -1.31
N ALA A 56 -2.74 12.78 -1.49
CA ALA A 56 -4.12 13.23 -1.48
C ALA A 56 -4.51 13.67 -2.89
N CYS A 57 -5.52 13.01 -3.46
CA CYS A 57 -6.05 13.28 -4.78
C CYS A 57 -7.30 14.15 -4.65
N TYR A 58 -7.28 15.30 -5.31
CA TYR A 58 -8.38 16.25 -5.32
C TYR A 58 -9.09 16.25 -6.68
N THR A 59 -10.38 16.53 -6.69
CA THR A 59 -11.12 16.84 -7.92
C THR A 59 -10.68 18.20 -8.47
N ALA A 60 -11.06 18.50 -9.72
CA ALA A 60 -10.87 19.84 -10.29
C ALA A 60 -11.57 20.95 -9.47
N SER A 61 -12.65 20.61 -8.75
CA SER A 61 -13.35 21.52 -7.83
C SER A 61 -12.70 21.65 -6.44
N GLY A 62 -11.53 21.04 -6.21
CA GLY A 62 -10.81 21.12 -4.94
C GLY A 62 -11.36 20.20 -3.83
N LEU A 63 -12.29 19.29 -4.14
CA LEU A 63 -12.80 18.31 -3.19
C LEU A 63 -11.84 17.13 -3.09
N LEU A 64 -11.51 16.72 -1.86
CA LEU A 64 -10.69 15.54 -1.65
C LEU A 64 -11.45 14.27 -2.09
N LYS A 65 -10.92 13.57 -3.09
CA LYS A 65 -11.52 12.37 -3.67
C LYS A 65 -10.95 11.09 -3.06
N LEU A 66 -9.64 11.00 -2.95
CA LEU A 66 -8.92 9.77 -2.58
C LEU A 66 -7.68 10.12 -1.76
N LYS A 67 -7.37 9.29 -0.77
CA LYS A 67 -6.07 9.28 -0.10
C LYS A 67 -5.40 7.94 -0.37
N CYS A 68 -4.16 7.98 -0.84
CA CYS A 68 -3.35 6.80 -1.07
C CYS A 68 -2.22 6.75 -0.04
N ARG A 69 -2.00 5.59 0.57
CA ARG A 69 -0.75 5.27 1.25
C ARG A 69 0.11 4.45 0.31
N LEU A 70 1.24 5.01 -0.09
CA LEU A 70 2.21 4.36 -0.94
C LEU A 70 3.34 3.82 -0.08
N SER A 71 3.68 2.56 -0.28
CA SER A 71 4.81 1.89 0.38
C SER A 71 5.87 1.58 -0.66
N LEU A 72 7.15 1.52 -0.24
CA LEU A 72 8.21 1.14 -1.16
C LEU A 72 8.15 -0.35 -1.47
N TRP A 73 8.14 -0.67 -2.76
CA TRP A 73 8.25 -2.02 -3.30
C TRP A 73 9.40 -2.82 -2.66
N ARG A 74 10.54 -2.16 -2.41
CA ARG A 74 11.75 -2.79 -1.86
C ARG A 74 11.56 -3.34 -0.44
N CYS A 75 10.50 -2.94 0.25
CA CYS A 75 10.20 -3.43 1.60
C CYS A 75 9.52 -4.81 1.58
N LEU A 76 9.05 -5.26 0.42
CA LEU A 76 8.50 -6.60 0.20
C LEU A 76 9.62 -7.62 -0.04
N ASP A 77 9.58 -8.72 0.72
CA ASP A 77 10.23 -9.96 0.35
C ASP A 77 9.25 -10.77 -0.49
N ARG A 78 9.66 -11.18 -1.70
CA ARG A 78 8.79 -11.96 -2.59
C ARG A 78 8.81 -13.44 -2.30
N ILE A 79 9.73 -13.91 -1.45
CA ILE A 79 9.89 -15.32 -1.10
C ILE A 79 10.02 -16.20 -2.36
N GLU A 80 10.91 -15.81 -3.28
CA GLU A 80 11.04 -16.40 -4.63
C GLU A 80 11.37 -17.91 -4.64
N ARG A 81 11.79 -18.46 -3.50
CA ARG A 81 12.18 -19.87 -3.36
C ARG A 81 11.04 -20.78 -2.91
N ASP A 82 9.88 -20.22 -2.57
CA ASP A 82 8.73 -20.94 -2.03
C ASP A 82 7.55 -20.72 -2.99
N ASP A 83 7.24 -21.71 -3.83
CA ASP A 83 6.24 -21.57 -4.89
C ASP A 83 4.83 -21.27 -4.35
N ASP A 84 4.53 -21.69 -3.12
CA ASP A 84 3.23 -21.50 -2.47
C ASP A 84 3.08 -20.09 -1.88
N LEU A 85 4.20 -19.47 -1.47
CA LEU A 85 4.24 -18.13 -0.89
C LEU A 85 4.83 -17.07 -1.82
N CYS A 86 5.28 -17.44 -3.02
CA CYS A 86 5.98 -16.52 -3.90
C CYS A 86 5.04 -15.43 -4.42
N VAL A 87 5.37 -14.17 -4.13
CA VAL A 87 4.69 -13.01 -4.73
C VAL A 87 5.25 -12.80 -6.13
N ARG A 88 4.44 -13.10 -7.14
CA ARG A 88 4.86 -13.04 -8.55
C ARG A 88 4.85 -11.61 -9.07
N LEU A 89 5.60 -11.36 -10.14
CA LEU A 89 5.48 -10.12 -10.90
C LEU A 89 4.53 -10.34 -12.05
N CYS A 90 3.62 -9.41 -12.27
CA CYS A 90 2.79 -9.42 -13.45
C CYS A 90 3.64 -9.08 -14.68
N GLU A 91 3.55 -9.91 -15.71
CA GLU A 91 4.21 -9.69 -17.00
C GLU A 91 3.44 -8.71 -17.90
N THR A 92 2.14 -8.51 -17.63
CA THR A 92 1.31 -7.60 -18.39
C THR A 92 1.67 -6.14 -18.09
N ASN A 93 1.84 -5.37 -19.15
CA ASN A 93 2.13 -3.95 -19.03
C ASN A 93 0.85 -3.14 -18.77
N HIS A 94 0.51 -2.96 -17.50
CA HIS A 94 -0.69 -2.22 -17.10
C HIS A 94 -0.51 -0.71 -17.27
N LYS A 95 -1.52 -0.01 -17.79
CA LYS A 95 -1.55 1.46 -17.89
C LYS A 95 -1.51 2.21 -16.55
N ASP A 96 -1.55 1.50 -15.42
CA ASP A 96 -1.51 2.11 -14.09
C ASP A 96 -0.17 2.83 -13.86
N CYS A 97 -0.24 3.98 -13.17
CA CYS A 97 0.92 4.77 -12.78
C CYS A 97 1.48 4.37 -11.41
N LEU A 98 0.69 3.66 -10.60
CA LEU A 98 1.08 3.14 -9.30
C LEU A 98 1.14 1.61 -9.34
N SER A 99 2.13 1.04 -8.68
CA SER A 99 2.21 -0.41 -8.58
C SER A 99 1.16 -0.93 -7.58
N ARG A 100 0.66 -2.14 -7.78
CA ARG A 100 -0.34 -2.78 -6.92
C ARG A 100 0.09 -4.20 -6.59
N LEU A 101 -0.09 -4.64 -5.35
CA LEU A 101 0.21 -6.00 -4.91
C LEU A 101 -0.85 -7.03 -5.30
N ASP A 102 -2.06 -6.56 -5.56
CA ASP A 102 -3.17 -7.30 -6.15
C ASP A 102 -4.09 -6.29 -6.84
N GLY A 103 -4.72 -6.70 -7.93
CA GLY A 103 -5.70 -5.87 -8.63
C GLY A 103 -6.77 -6.73 -9.29
N THR A 104 -8.03 -6.32 -9.10
CA THR A 104 -9.08 -6.66 -10.05
C THR A 104 -8.58 -6.35 -11.46
N ALA A 105 -8.59 -7.39 -12.32
CA ALA A 105 -8.28 -7.37 -13.76
C ALA A 105 -6.80 -7.43 -14.18
N CYS A 106 -6.13 -8.55 -13.89
CA CYS A 106 -5.14 -9.07 -14.82
C CYS A 106 -5.69 -10.30 -15.56
N MET A 107 -5.57 -10.32 -16.89
CA MET A 107 -5.98 -11.49 -17.68
C MET A 107 -4.97 -12.64 -17.57
N THR A 108 -3.70 -12.33 -17.31
CA THR A 108 -2.61 -13.33 -17.23
C THR A 108 -2.45 -13.91 -15.83
N PHE A 109 -2.92 -13.21 -14.80
CA PHE A 109 -2.87 -13.68 -13.43
C PHE A 109 -4.27 -13.67 -12.82
N GLN A 110 -4.88 -14.86 -12.73
CA GLN A 110 -6.06 -15.08 -11.91
C GLN A 110 -5.61 -15.67 -10.58
N PRO A 111 -5.93 -15.02 -9.44
CA PRO A 111 -5.57 -15.56 -8.15
C PRO A 111 -6.27 -16.91 -7.94
N THR A 112 -5.50 -17.99 -7.85
CA THR A 112 -5.99 -19.35 -7.62
C THR A 112 -6.24 -19.65 -6.15
N GLY A 113 -5.85 -18.75 -5.24
CA GLY A 113 -6.12 -18.86 -3.81
C GLY A 113 -5.87 -17.55 -3.03
N PRO A 114 -6.12 -17.55 -1.71
CA PRO A 114 -5.89 -16.37 -0.87
C PRO A 114 -4.41 -15.99 -0.71
N ALA A 115 -3.49 -16.91 -1.03
CA ALA A 115 -2.04 -16.70 -0.98
C ALA A 115 -1.42 -16.29 -2.34
N SER A 116 -2.15 -16.41 -3.44
CA SER A 116 -1.62 -16.09 -4.77
C SER A 116 -1.64 -14.58 -4.98
N GLN A 117 -0.53 -13.91 -4.64
CA GLN A 117 -0.36 -12.47 -4.78
C GLN A 117 0.52 -12.12 -5.96
N CYS A 118 0.20 -11.01 -6.63
CA CYS A 118 0.89 -10.62 -7.84
C CYS A 118 1.04 -9.12 -7.99
N VAL A 119 2.27 -8.70 -8.26
CA VAL A 119 2.60 -7.28 -8.30
C VAL A 119 2.52 -6.75 -9.72
N HIS A 120 1.59 -5.84 -9.92
CA HIS A 120 1.39 -5.08 -11.14
C HIS A 120 2.27 -3.85 -11.07
N ARG A 121 3.37 -3.78 -11.84
CA ARG A 121 4.35 -2.66 -11.73
C ARG A 121 3.98 -1.40 -12.54
N GLY A 122 2.88 -1.46 -13.30
CA GLY A 122 2.49 -0.40 -14.23
C GLY A 122 3.50 -0.21 -15.39
N VAL A 123 3.23 0.77 -16.26
CA VAL A 123 4.09 1.07 -17.44
C VAL A 123 5.47 1.56 -17.06
N ASN A 124 5.56 2.28 -15.95
CA ASN A 124 6.79 2.94 -15.54
C ASN A 124 7.59 2.15 -14.51
N ALA A 125 7.19 0.90 -14.22
CA ALA A 125 7.80 0.07 -13.18
C ALA A 125 7.95 0.83 -11.84
N SER A 126 6.86 1.45 -11.37
CA SER A 126 6.90 2.38 -10.23
C SER A 126 7.45 1.69 -8.98
N PRO A 127 8.38 2.33 -8.23
CA PRO A 127 8.90 1.77 -6.98
C PRO A 127 7.88 1.84 -5.85
N TRP A 128 6.72 2.48 -6.07
CA TRP A 128 5.66 2.67 -5.09
C TRP A 128 4.53 1.68 -5.32
N ILE A 129 4.20 0.92 -4.28
CA ILE A 129 3.01 0.05 -4.22
C ILE A 129 1.93 0.68 -3.34
N LEU A 130 0.67 0.54 -3.75
CA LEU A 130 -0.49 0.87 -2.93
C LEU A 130 -0.63 -0.14 -1.80
#